data_AF-A0A916QP59-F1
#
_entry.id   AF-A0A916QP59-F1
#
_cell.length_a   1.000
_cell.length_b   1.000
_cell.length_c   1.000
_cell.angle_alpha   90.00
_cell.angle_beta   90.00
_cell.angle_gamma   90.00
#
_symmetry.space_group_name_H-M   'P 1'
#
loop_
_entity.id
_entity.type
_entity.pdbx_description
1 polymer ?
#
loop_
_entity_poly.entity_id
_entity_poly.type
_entity_poly.pdbx_seq_one_letter_code
_entity_poly.pdbx_strand_id
1 'polypeptide(L)'
;MVQFPWRLMGMFSFGVVAMLAIAMNRVLNSKSQLKLILSLIVAVIFIANATYFYSLSRALPGFNNAGNPKKAAFNPKYNVIKLALEEKEISQFSQFRGRVEYLPLTPEGIAAKPIARQPHISILKGEALIKLDQWHSYNRIFNVSATEDTHLKIRTFYYPAWHLYVNNKPYPRIVSDDGTIELKLNPGEYTVKLFYSWTYPFFVGIIISVFSIIILATYWYKFA
;
A
#
# COMPACT_ATOMS: atom_id res chain seq x y z
N MET A 1 10.88 0.76 10.48
CA MET A 1 11.26 -0.30 9.51
C MET A 1 10.60 -0.01 8.17
N VAL A 2 11.38 0.05 7.09
CA VAL A 2 10.80 0.15 5.73
C VAL A 2 10.29 -1.24 5.38
N GLN A 3 9.00 -1.46 5.60
CA GLN A 3 8.37 -2.80 5.51
C GLN A 3 8.57 -3.45 4.13
N PHE A 4 8.85 -2.67 3.08
CA PHE A 4 9.04 -3.16 1.72
C PHE A 4 10.13 -2.38 0.96
N PRO A 5 11.32 -2.98 0.73
CA PRO A 5 12.43 -2.33 0.04
C PRO A 5 12.06 -1.81 -1.36
N TRP A 6 11.14 -2.50 -2.06
CA TRP A 6 10.69 -2.09 -3.38
C TRP A 6 9.92 -0.76 -3.40
N ARG A 7 9.43 -0.26 -2.25
CA ARG A 7 8.87 1.10 -2.17
C ARG A 7 9.92 2.17 -2.42
N LEU A 8 11.19 1.86 -2.17
CA LEU A 8 12.32 2.73 -2.51
C LEU A 8 12.74 2.59 -3.98
N MET A 9 12.29 1.53 -4.68
CA MET A 9 12.69 1.26 -6.06
C MET A 9 12.32 2.40 -7.00
N GLY A 10 11.19 3.10 -6.76
CA GLY A 10 10.83 4.30 -7.51
C GLY A 10 11.85 5.43 -7.34
N MET A 11 12.30 5.69 -6.11
CA MET A 11 13.32 6.72 -5.82
C MET A 11 14.67 6.35 -6.41
N PHE A 12 15.10 5.09 -6.28
CA PHE A 12 16.34 4.62 -6.89
C PHE A 12 16.28 4.66 -8.42
N SER A 13 15.15 4.27 -9.01
CA SER A 13 14.95 4.34 -10.47
C SER A 13 15.04 5.77 -10.96
N PHE A 14 14.42 6.73 -10.26
CA PHE A 14 14.53 8.15 -10.58
C PHE A 14 15.98 8.65 -10.51
N GLY A 15 16.70 8.32 -9.43
CA GLY A 15 18.12 8.69 -9.29
C GLY A 15 18.99 8.11 -10.41
N VAL A 16 18.79 6.85 -10.76
CA VAL A 16 19.49 6.18 -11.87
C VAL A 16 19.18 6.86 -13.21
N VAL A 17 17.91 7.17 -13.48
CA VAL A 17 17.50 7.88 -14.71
C VAL A 17 18.14 9.27 -14.78
N ALA A 18 18.16 10.03 -13.68
CA ALA A 18 18.79 11.35 -13.65
C ALA A 18 20.31 11.26 -13.92
N MET A 19 21.01 10.31 -13.31
CA MET A 19 22.44 10.09 -13.56
C MET A 19 22.72 9.69 -15.00
N LEU A 20 21.90 8.78 -15.57
CA LEU A 20 22.00 8.38 -16.97
C LEU A 20 21.75 9.55 -17.92
N ALA A 21 20.78 10.41 -17.63
CA ALA A 21 20.50 11.61 -18.42
C ALA A 21 21.69 12.58 -18.43
N ILE A 22 22.31 12.84 -17.27
CA ILE A 22 23.51 13.69 -17.16
C ILE A 22 24.69 13.08 -17.94
N ALA A 23 24.94 11.78 -17.76
CA ALA A 23 25.99 11.06 -18.49
C ALA A 23 25.76 11.14 -20.01
N MET A 24 24.52 10.93 -20.45
CA MET A 24 24.13 11.02 -21.85
C MET A 24 24.31 12.44 -22.41
N ASN A 25 23.92 13.47 -21.66
CA ASN A 25 24.14 14.87 -22.06
C ASN A 25 25.64 15.18 -22.26
N ARG A 26 26.52 14.66 -21.40
CA ARG A 26 27.97 14.81 -21.57
C ARG A 26 28.50 14.09 -22.81
N VAL A 27 28.03 12.88 -23.06
CA VAL A 27 28.41 12.11 -24.27
C VAL A 27 27.94 12.84 -25.53
N LEU A 28 26.70 13.35 -25.52
CA LEU A 28 26.11 14.07 -26.64
C LEU A 28 26.77 15.43 -26.91
N ASN A 29 27.34 16.08 -25.90
CA ASN A 29 28.06 17.35 -26.09
C ASN A 29 29.58 17.18 -26.32
N SER A 30 30.09 15.95 -26.34
CA SER A 30 31.50 15.69 -26.64
C SER A 30 31.82 15.90 -28.12
N LYS A 31 32.96 16.53 -28.41
CA LYS A 31 33.47 16.78 -29.78
C LYS A 31 34.14 15.56 -30.44
N SER A 32 34.23 14.44 -29.74
CA SER A 32 34.91 13.23 -30.23
C SER A 32 34.03 12.42 -31.18
N GLN A 33 34.63 11.77 -32.17
CA GLN A 33 33.97 10.75 -33.02
C GLN A 33 33.34 9.60 -32.20
N LEU A 34 33.82 9.39 -30.96
CA LEU A 34 33.23 8.47 -29.99
C LEU A 34 31.76 8.81 -29.64
N LYS A 35 31.31 10.06 -29.81
CA LYS A 35 29.93 10.47 -29.58
C LYS A 35 28.96 9.63 -30.42
N LEU A 36 29.25 9.45 -31.70
CA LEU A 36 28.37 8.74 -32.62
C LEU A 36 28.29 7.25 -32.25
N ILE A 37 29.44 6.66 -31.92
CA ILE A 37 29.54 5.26 -31.50
C ILE A 37 28.77 5.02 -30.19
N LEU A 38 28.99 5.86 -29.17
CA LEU A 38 28.30 5.72 -27.88
C LEU A 38 26.79 5.96 -28.00
N SER A 39 26.36 6.93 -28.81
CA SER A 39 24.94 7.18 -29.06
C SER A 39 24.28 6.00 -29.76
N LEU A 40 24.98 5.38 -30.73
CA LEU A 40 24.51 4.19 -31.43
C LEU A 40 24.38 3.00 -30.48
N ILE A 41 25.39 2.77 -29.62
CA ILE A 41 25.34 1.69 -28.61
C ILE A 41 24.14 1.86 -27.70
N VAL A 42 23.91 3.08 -27.19
CA VAL A 42 22.75 3.37 -26.33
C VAL A 42 21.44 3.14 -27.08
N ALA A 43 21.32 3.64 -28.31
CA ALA A 43 20.13 3.42 -29.14
C ALA A 43 19.85 1.93 -29.37
N VAL A 44 20.88 1.13 -29.66
CA VAL A 44 20.77 -0.33 -29.83
C VAL A 44 20.29 -0.98 -28.54
N ILE A 45 20.84 -0.61 -27.37
CA ILE A 45 20.41 -1.13 -26.07
C ILE A 45 18.94 -0.79 -25.81
N PHE A 46 18.50 0.43 -26.10
CA PHE A 46 17.10 0.83 -25.93
C PHE A 46 16.16 0.06 -26.86
N ILE A 47 16.53 -0.09 -28.13
CA ILE A 47 15.73 -0.85 -29.11
C ILE A 47 15.68 -2.33 -28.71
N ALA A 48 16.80 -2.93 -28.29
CA ALA A 48 16.86 -4.31 -27.84
C ALA A 48 16.00 -4.55 -26.58
N ASN A 49 16.05 -3.63 -25.60
CA ASN A 49 15.18 -3.70 -24.43
C ASN A 49 13.71 -3.51 -24.80
N ALA A 50 13.37 -2.52 -25.61
CA ALA A 50 11.99 -2.25 -26.02
C ALA A 50 11.40 -3.44 -26.80
N THR A 51 12.16 -4.03 -27.72
CA THR A 51 11.75 -5.22 -28.47
C THR A 51 11.62 -6.44 -27.56
N TYR A 52 12.54 -6.64 -26.61
CA TYR A 52 12.42 -7.70 -25.60
C TYR A 52 11.17 -7.54 -24.74
N PHE A 53 10.93 -6.35 -24.16
CA PHE A 53 9.74 -6.08 -23.34
C PHE A 53 8.45 -6.16 -24.15
N TYR A 54 8.45 -5.68 -25.39
CA TYR A 54 7.31 -5.82 -26.28
C TYR A 54 7.01 -7.30 -26.55
N SER A 55 8.03 -8.08 -26.93
CA SER A 55 7.93 -9.53 -27.14
C SER A 55 7.42 -10.25 -25.89
N LEU A 56 8.00 -9.94 -24.72
CA LEU A 56 7.60 -10.49 -23.43
C LEU A 56 6.15 -10.15 -23.09
N SER A 57 5.72 -8.89 -23.28
CA SER A 57 4.35 -8.45 -23.01
C SER A 57 3.33 -9.09 -23.94
N ARG A 58 3.71 -9.44 -25.17
CA ARG A 58 2.86 -10.14 -26.15
C ARG A 58 2.84 -11.64 -25.90
N ALA A 59 3.97 -12.22 -25.49
CA ALA A 59 4.09 -13.63 -25.12
C ALA A 59 3.34 -13.97 -23.83
N LEU A 60 3.19 -12.98 -22.94
CA LEU A 60 2.51 -13.11 -21.65
C LEU A 60 1.24 -12.22 -21.60
N PRO A 61 0.07 -12.74 -22.00
CA PRO A 61 -1.21 -12.01 -22.01
C PRO A 61 -1.57 -11.28 -20.70
N GLY A 62 -1.05 -11.75 -19.56
CA GLY A 62 -1.26 -11.12 -18.26
C GLY A 62 -0.61 -9.75 -18.10
N PHE A 63 0.45 -9.43 -18.85
CA PHE A 63 1.14 -8.13 -18.78
C PHE A 63 0.44 -7.02 -19.57
N ASN A 64 -0.16 -7.33 -20.72
CA ASN A 64 -0.81 -6.33 -21.59
C ASN A 64 -2.35 -6.31 -21.49
N ASN A 65 -2.96 -7.27 -20.79
CA ASN A 65 -4.40 -7.35 -20.53
C ASN A 65 -4.68 -7.87 -19.11
N ALA A 66 -4.02 -7.30 -18.11
CA ALA A 66 -4.26 -7.61 -16.70
C ALA A 66 -5.75 -7.40 -16.37
N GLY A 67 -6.49 -8.50 -16.18
CA GLY A 67 -7.92 -8.47 -15.83
C GLY A 67 -8.88 -9.14 -16.83
N ASN A 68 -8.42 -9.65 -17.99
CA ASN A 68 -9.26 -10.47 -18.88
C ASN A 68 -8.97 -11.98 -18.73
N PRO A 69 -9.67 -12.69 -17.83
CA PRO A 69 -9.40 -14.10 -17.53
C PRO A 69 -9.59 -15.02 -18.76
N LYS A 70 -10.43 -14.62 -19.74
CA LYS A 70 -10.70 -15.41 -20.95
C LYS A 70 -9.50 -15.46 -21.90
N LYS A 71 -8.69 -14.39 -21.98
CA LYS A 71 -7.48 -14.35 -22.83
C LYS A 71 -6.25 -14.96 -22.14
N ALA A 72 -6.20 -14.88 -20.82
CA ALA A 72 -5.19 -15.55 -20.00
C ALA A 72 -5.32 -17.10 -20.07
N ALA A 73 -6.55 -17.62 -20.17
CA ALA A 73 -6.81 -19.07 -20.16
C ALA A 73 -6.37 -19.84 -21.42
N PHE A 74 -6.03 -19.18 -22.53
CA PHE A 74 -5.91 -19.83 -23.86
C PHE A 74 -4.48 -20.08 -24.37
N ASN A 75 -3.44 -19.73 -23.61
CA ASN A 75 -2.07 -20.06 -24.00
C ASN A 75 -1.61 -21.32 -23.22
N PRO A 76 -1.18 -22.42 -23.86
CA PRO A 76 -0.78 -23.65 -23.15
C PRO A 76 0.45 -23.46 -22.26
N LYS A 77 1.35 -22.51 -22.58
CA LYS A 77 2.40 -22.06 -21.64
C LYS A 77 1.81 -21.28 -20.48
N TYR A 78 0.68 -20.62 -20.69
CA TYR A 78 -0.13 -20.02 -19.63
C TYR A 78 -0.84 -21.08 -18.81
N ASN A 79 -1.09 -22.32 -19.25
CA ASN A 79 -1.52 -23.37 -18.33
C ASN A 79 -0.36 -23.88 -17.47
N VAL A 80 0.89 -23.88 -17.95
CA VAL A 80 2.06 -24.19 -17.10
C VAL A 80 2.37 -23.04 -16.15
N ILE A 81 2.27 -21.79 -16.61
CA ILE A 81 2.38 -20.60 -15.76
C ILE A 81 1.16 -20.52 -14.84
N LYS A 82 -0.07 -20.70 -15.30
CA LYS A 82 -1.29 -20.73 -14.48
C LYS A 82 -1.36 -21.96 -13.58
N LEU A 83 -0.80 -23.13 -13.89
CA LEU A 83 -0.62 -24.22 -12.91
C LEU A 83 0.49 -23.85 -11.92
N ALA A 84 1.60 -23.27 -12.38
CA ALA A 84 2.62 -22.70 -11.50
C ALA A 84 2.15 -21.43 -10.73
N LEU A 85 1.06 -20.79 -11.13
CA LEU A 85 0.45 -19.59 -10.56
C LEU A 85 -0.97 -19.88 -9.98
N GLU A 86 -1.50 -21.09 -10.07
CA GLU A 86 -2.77 -21.49 -9.43
C GLU A 86 -2.46 -22.55 -8.39
N GLU A 87 -1.64 -23.55 -8.71
CA GLU A 87 -1.14 -24.49 -7.71
C GLU A 87 -0.07 -23.83 -6.80
N LYS A 88 0.73 -22.92 -7.36
CA LYS A 88 1.72 -22.12 -6.61
C LYS A 88 1.36 -20.65 -6.39
N GLU A 89 0.50 -19.97 -7.17
CA GLU A 89 -0.01 -18.60 -6.84
C GLU A 89 -1.47 -18.51 -6.37
N ILE A 90 -2.41 -19.45 -6.55
CA ILE A 90 -3.59 -19.41 -5.66
C ILE A 90 -3.12 -19.77 -4.25
N SER A 91 -2.07 -20.58 -4.11
CA SER A 91 -1.31 -20.67 -2.86
C SER A 91 -0.44 -19.42 -2.60
N GLN A 92 0.35 -18.84 -3.52
CA GLN A 92 1.19 -17.64 -3.24
C GLN A 92 0.45 -16.29 -3.13
N PHE A 93 -0.58 -15.99 -3.91
CA PHE A 93 -1.49 -14.85 -3.71
C PHE A 93 -2.46 -15.04 -2.55
N SER A 94 -2.83 -16.28 -2.18
CA SER A 94 -3.38 -16.51 -0.83
C SER A 94 -2.33 -16.46 0.27
N GLN A 95 -1.04 -16.73 -0.03
CA GLN A 95 0.07 -16.46 0.89
C GLN A 95 0.30 -14.94 1.02
N PHE A 96 0.04 -14.14 -0.02
CA PHE A 96 0.07 -12.67 0.02
C PHE A 96 -1.14 -12.09 0.77
N ARG A 97 -2.33 -12.69 0.61
CA ARG A 97 -3.52 -12.40 1.46
C ARG A 97 -3.35 -13.02 2.84
N GLY A 98 -2.69 -12.28 3.74
CA GLY A 98 -2.42 -12.71 5.10
C GLY A 98 -1.03 -13.33 5.28
N ARG A 99 -0.03 -12.85 4.52
CA ARG A 99 1.37 -12.92 4.99
C ARG A 99 1.40 -12.41 6.41
N VAL A 100 2.07 -13.17 7.26
CA VAL A 100 2.41 -12.81 8.64
C VAL A 100 3.03 -11.42 8.69
N GLU A 101 3.79 -11.06 7.65
CA GLU A 101 4.49 -9.81 7.46
C GLU A 101 3.57 -8.58 7.21
N TYR A 102 2.33 -8.78 6.76
CA TYR A 102 1.32 -7.71 6.62
C TYR A 102 0.39 -7.60 7.83
N LEU A 103 0.45 -8.55 8.76
CA LEU A 103 -0.33 -8.49 9.99
C LEU A 103 0.37 -7.54 10.96
N PRO A 104 -0.38 -6.73 11.73
CA PRO A 104 0.23 -5.87 12.73
C PRO A 104 0.95 -6.72 13.79
N LEU A 105 2.03 -6.17 14.32
CA LEU A 105 2.71 -6.72 15.46
C LEU A 105 1.95 -6.29 16.73
N THR A 106 1.54 -7.25 17.53
CA THR A 106 1.01 -7.08 18.89
C THR A 106 2.14 -7.29 19.90
N PRO A 107 1.96 -6.88 21.18
CA PRO A 107 2.95 -7.20 22.23
C PRO A 107 3.26 -8.70 22.34
N GLU A 108 2.27 -9.56 22.02
CA GLU A 108 2.35 -11.02 22.08
C GLU A 108 2.88 -11.66 20.78
N GLY A 109 3.09 -10.87 19.71
CA GLY A 109 3.67 -11.36 18.46
C GLY A 109 2.92 -10.90 17.21
N ILE A 110 2.57 -11.83 16.33
CA ILE A 110 1.86 -11.52 15.08
C ILE A 110 0.36 -11.64 15.32
N ALA A 111 -0.39 -10.58 15.00
CA ALA A 111 -1.85 -10.59 15.09
C ALA A 111 -2.48 -11.77 14.34
N ALA A 112 -3.59 -12.29 14.87
CA ALA A 112 -4.33 -13.35 14.21
C ALA A 112 -4.86 -12.90 12.84
N LYS A 113 -5.02 -13.85 11.91
CA LYS A 113 -5.59 -13.55 10.59
C LYS A 113 -7.05 -13.08 10.74
N PRO A 114 -7.45 -12.02 10.03
CA PRO A 114 -8.82 -11.56 10.09
C PRO A 114 -9.76 -12.63 9.52
N ILE A 115 -10.84 -12.93 10.25
CA ILE A 115 -11.83 -13.91 9.79
C ILE A 115 -12.70 -13.25 8.71
N ALA A 116 -12.88 -13.94 7.59
CA ALA A 116 -13.70 -13.45 6.49
C ALA A 116 -15.15 -13.20 6.95
N ARG A 117 -15.78 -12.16 6.40
CA ARG A 117 -17.19 -11.78 6.67
C ARG A 117 -17.54 -11.40 8.12
N GLN A 118 -16.55 -11.09 8.96
CA GLN A 118 -16.82 -10.45 10.26
C GLN A 118 -17.55 -9.11 10.07
N PRO A 119 -18.52 -8.78 10.93
CA PRO A 119 -19.16 -7.47 10.90
C PRO A 119 -18.14 -6.37 11.22
N HIS A 120 -18.44 -5.14 10.83
CA HIS A 120 -17.58 -3.99 11.09
C HIS A 120 -17.34 -3.75 12.58
N ILE A 121 -18.34 -4.03 13.40
CA ILE A 121 -18.29 -3.91 14.85
C ILE A 121 -18.94 -5.18 15.42
N SER A 122 -18.33 -5.78 16.43
CA SER A 122 -18.84 -6.96 17.14
C SER A 122 -18.98 -6.63 18.63
N ILE A 123 -20.00 -7.18 19.27
CA ILE A 123 -20.18 -7.11 20.72
C ILE A 123 -19.48 -8.33 21.31
N LEU A 124 -18.45 -8.12 22.13
CA LEU A 124 -17.72 -9.19 22.82
C LEU A 124 -18.37 -9.55 24.17
N LYS A 125 -18.96 -8.56 24.84
CA LYS A 125 -19.70 -8.69 26.11
C LYS A 125 -20.73 -7.57 26.18
N GLY A 126 -21.86 -7.80 26.83
CA GLY A 126 -22.90 -6.80 27.02
C GLY A 126 -23.99 -6.86 25.95
N GLU A 127 -24.93 -5.92 26.03
CA GLU A 127 -25.99 -5.70 25.05
C GLU A 127 -25.98 -4.25 24.58
N ALA A 128 -25.96 -4.07 23.25
CA ALA A 128 -26.04 -2.76 22.63
C ALA A 128 -26.65 -2.80 21.23
N LEU A 129 -27.38 -1.75 20.86
CA LEU A 129 -27.79 -1.50 19.49
C LEU A 129 -26.74 -0.63 18.79
N ILE A 130 -26.25 -1.09 17.63
CA ILE A 130 -25.20 -0.39 16.88
C ILE A 130 -25.77 0.09 15.55
N LYS A 131 -25.77 1.40 15.33
CA LYS A 131 -26.16 2.02 14.06
C LYS A 131 -24.94 2.59 13.35
N LEU A 132 -24.53 1.94 12.27
CA LEU A 132 -23.45 2.41 11.42
C LEU A 132 -23.88 3.68 10.67
N ASP A 133 -23.13 4.76 10.83
CA ASP A 133 -23.37 6.02 10.11
C ASP A 133 -22.44 6.14 8.90
N GLN A 134 -21.13 6.03 9.14
CA GLN A 134 -20.10 6.12 8.09
C GLN A 134 -19.00 5.07 8.29
N TRP A 135 -18.53 4.49 7.19
CA TRP A 135 -17.41 3.54 7.21
C TRP A 135 -16.47 3.75 6.03
N HIS A 136 -15.68 4.81 6.13
CA HIS A 136 -14.66 5.17 5.14
C HIS A 136 -13.25 4.78 5.60
N SER A 137 -12.30 4.83 4.68
CA SER A 137 -10.90 4.45 4.94
C SER A 137 -10.23 5.28 6.05
N TYR A 138 -10.61 6.56 6.21
CA TYR A 138 -10.01 7.49 7.19
C TYR A 138 -10.96 7.89 8.33
N ASN A 139 -12.26 7.64 8.18
CA ASN A 139 -13.30 8.05 9.13
C ASN A 139 -14.30 6.91 9.29
N ARG A 140 -14.53 6.50 10.54
CA ARG A 140 -15.57 5.52 10.89
C ARG A 140 -16.41 6.12 11.99
N ILE A 141 -17.71 6.26 11.75
CA ILE A 141 -18.65 6.88 12.66
C ILE A 141 -19.82 5.91 12.84
N PHE A 142 -20.17 5.64 14.08
CA PHE A 142 -21.31 4.81 14.42
C PHE A 142 -21.87 5.24 15.76
N ASN A 143 -23.17 5.01 15.94
CA ASN A 143 -23.86 5.26 17.19
C ASN A 143 -24.07 3.93 17.92
N VAL A 144 -23.93 3.96 19.23
CA VAL A 144 -24.08 2.81 20.12
C VAL A 144 -25.06 3.19 21.23
N SER A 145 -26.12 2.41 21.35
CA SER A 145 -27.07 2.45 22.45
C SER A 145 -26.82 1.25 23.34
N ALA A 146 -26.01 1.40 24.40
CA ALA A 146 -25.64 0.33 25.31
C ALA A 146 -26.63 0.26 26.48
N THR A 147 -27.24 -0.91 26.70
CA THR A 147 -28.18 -1.15 27.81
C THR A 147 -27.46 -1.58 29.08
N GLU A 148 -26.30 -2.21 28.94
CA GLU A 148 -25.42 -2.63 30.02
C GLU A 148 -23.94 -2.34 29.71
N ASP A 149 -23.04 -2.66 30.65
CA ASP A 149 -21.59 -2.56 30.42
C ASP A 149 -21.18 -3.41 29.21
N THR A 150 -20.85 -2.73 28.12
CA THR A 150 -20.65 -3.31 26.79
C THR A 150 -19.19 -3.25 26.38
N HIS A 151 -18.66 -4.37 25.93
CA HIS A 151 -17.33 -4.49 25.34
C HIS A 151 -17.46 -4.67 23.82
N LEU A 152 -16.95 -3.71 23.06
CA LEU A 152 -17.04 -3.69 21.60
C LEU A 152 -15.68 -3.94 20.96
N LYS A 153 -15.67 -4.72 19.88
CA LYS A 153 -14.53 -4.89 18.99
C LYS A 153 -14.82 -4.22 17.65
N ILE A 154 -13.94 -3.32 17.24
CA ILE A 154 -13.97 -2.68 15.93
C ILE A 154 -13.08 -3.51 14.99
N ARG A 155 -13.59 -3.88 13.81
CA ARG A 155 -12.82 -4.58 12.76
C ARG A 155 -11.81 -3.64 12.07
N THR A 156 -10.90 -3.11 12.86
CA THR A 156 -9.80 -2.22 12.50
C THR A 156 -8.59 -2.66 13.29
N PHE A 157 -7.51 -3.02 12.60
CA PHE A 157 -6.23 -3.24 13.26
C PHE A 157 -5.75 -1.95 13.94
N TYR A 158 -5.19 -2.11 15.14
CA TYR A 158 -4.57 -1.02 15.85
C TYR A 158 -3.41 -0.45 15.02
N TYR A 159 -3.38 0.87 14.91
CA TYR A 159 -2.26 1.61 14.37
C TYR A 159 -2.17 2.96 15.10
N PRO A 160 -0.97 3.48 15.39
CA PRO A 160 -0.81 4.71 16.18
C PRO A 160 -1.55 5.94 15.63
N ALA A 161 -1.83 5.98 14.33
CA ALA A 161 -2.55 7.08 13.69
C ALA A 161 -4.07 7.01 13.83
N TRP A 162 -4.62 5.88 14.32
CA TRP A 162 -6.04 5.78 14.62
C TRP A 162 -6.33 6.40 15.99
N HIS A 163 -7.19 7.42 16.00
CA HIS A 163 -7.67 8.08 17.20
C HIS A 163 -9.14 7.73 17.42
N LEU A 164 -9.45 7.30 18.65
CA LEU A 164 -10.79 6.95 19.08
C LEU A 164 -11.38 8.11 19.89
N TYR A 165 -12.60 8.50 19.54
CA TYR A 165 -13.40 9.48 20.26
C TYR A 165 -14.76 8.90 20.58
N VAL A 166 -15.25 9.17 21.79
CA VAL A 166 -16.59 8.83 22.24
C VAL A 166 -17.25 10.13 22.69
N ASN A 167 -18.37 10.49 22.07
CA ASN A 167 -19.06 11.77 22.28
C ASN A 167 -18.11 12.97 22.13
N ASN A 168 -17.32 12.97 21.04
CA ASN A 168 -16.29 13.97 20.70
C ASN A 168 -15.14 14.14 21.72
N LYS A 169 -15.04 13.27 22.72
CA LYS A 169 -13.91 13.27 23.67
C LYS A 169 -12.94 12.14 23.35
N PRO A 170 -11.62 12.36 23.44
CA PRO A 170 -10.64 11.28 23.28
C PRO A 170 -10.96 10.13 24.24
N TYR A 171 -10.94 8.91 23.74
CA TYR A 171 -11.26 7.71 24.51
C TYR A 171 -10.10 6.71 24.45
N PRO A 172 -9.75 6.04 25.56
CA PRO A 172 -8.69 5.04 25.55
C PRO A 172 -9.07 3.90 24.62
N ARG A 173 -8.09 3.40 23.87
CA ARG A 173 -8.25 2.28 22.96
C ARG A 173 -7.49 1.09 23.50
N ILE A 174 -8.15 -0.06 23.54
CA ILE A 174 -7.56 -1.33 23.97
C ILE A 174 -7.12 -2.07 22.71
N VAL A 175 -5.92 -2.66 22.74
CA VAL A 175 -5.46 -3.55 21.67
C VAL A 175 -5.90 -4.94 22.06
N SER A 176 -6.72 -5.57 21.23
CA SER A 176 -7.15 -6.95 21.43
C SER A 176 -6.01 -7.94 21.17
N ASP A 177 -6.21 -9.19 21.59
CA ASP A 177 -5.28 -10.29 21.30
C ASP A 177 -5.07 -10.52 19.79
N ASP A 178 -6.11 -10.24 18.97
CA ASP A 178 -6.03 -10.28 17.50
C ASP A 178 -5.50 -8.98 16.87
N GLY A 179 -5.01 -8.03 17.67
CA GLY A 179 -4.41 -6.77 17.23
C GLY A 179 -5.41 -5.73 16.71
N THR A 180 -6.71 -5.96 16.86
CA THR A 180 -7.76 -5.00 16.53
C THR A 180 -8.04 -4.01 17.68
N ILE A 181 -8.90 -3.04 17.42
CA ILE A 181 -9.25 -1.99 18.38
C ILE A 181 -10.49 -2.40 19.16
N GLU A 182 -10.37 -2.41 20.48
CA GLU A 182 -11.46 -2.64 21.42
C GLU A 182 -11.78 -1.37 22.23
N LEU A 183 -13.04 -1.25 22.65
CA LEU A 183 -13.48 -0.23 23.61
C LEU A 183 -14.56 -0.78 24.55
N LYS A 184 -14.58 -0.27 25.77
CA LYS A 184 -15.61 -0.57 26.77
C LYS A 184 -16.52 0.65 26.91
N LEU A 185 -17.83 0.44 27.00
CA LEU A 185 -18.81 1.50 27.20
C LEU A 185 -19.69 1.09 28.38
N ASN A 186 -20.00 2.06 29.23
CA ASN A 186 -21.01 1.89 30.27
C ASN A 186 -22.41 1.99 29.61
N PRO A 187 -23.51 1.76 30.34
CA PRO A 187 -24.85 1.98 29.79
C PRO A 187 -25.05 3.43 29.35
N GLY A 188 -25.61 3.65 28.16
CA GLY A 188 -25.88 4.97 27.62
C GLY A 188 -25.86 5.05 26.09
N GLU A 189 -26.02 6.28 25.60
CA GLU A 189 -25.99 6.62 24.18
C GLU A 189 -24.66 7.27 23.79
N TYR A 190 -24.02 6.74 22.75
CA TYR A 190 -22.69 7.17 22.33
C TYR A 190 -22.60 7.35 20.83
N THR A 191 -21.97 8.44 20.41
CA THR A 191 -21.40 8.58 19.06
C THR A 191 -19.92 8.24 19.13
N VAL A 192 -19.54 7.13 18.50
CA VAL A 192 -18.17 6.66 18.42
C VAL A 192 -17.57 7.07 17.08
N LYS A 193 -16.42 7.74 17.14
CA LYS A 193 -15.67 8.18 15.97
C LYS A 193 -14.25 7.63 16.02
N LEU A 194 -13.89 6.86 15.00
CA LEU A 194 -12.52 6.43 14.74
C LEU A 194 -11.96 7.22 13.56
N PHE A 195 -10.90 7.98 13.81
CA PHE A 195 -10.30 8.91 12.84
C PHE A 195 -8.84 8.56 12.59
N TYR A 196 -8.46 8.40 11.33
CA TYR A 196 -7.07 8.21 10.94
C TYR A 196 -6.43 9.57 10.68
N SER A 197 -5.52 9.97 11.57
CA SER A 197 -4.81 11.25 11.47
C SER A 197 -3.47 11.09 10.75
N TRP A 198 -2.84 12.22 10.44
CA TRP A 198 -1.47 12.21 9.96
C TRP A 198 -0.52 11.93 11.11
N THR A 199 0.38 10.99 10.91
CA THR A 199 1.49 10.76 11.84
C THR A 199 2.59 11.80 11.63
N TYR A 200 3.40 12.05 12.65
CA TYR A 200 4.54 12.94 12.55
C TYR A 200 5.51 12.55 11.40
N PRO A 201 5.88 11.26 11.20
CA PRO A 201 6.70 10.87 10.06
C PRO A 201 6.04 11.15 8.71
N PHE A 202 4.73 10.96 8.59
CA PHE A 202 4.00 11.26 7.35
C PHE A 202 4.07 12.75 7.02
N PHE A 203 3.84 13.61 8.02
CA PHE A 203 3.94 15.06 7.88
C PHE A 203 5.35 15.51 7.46
N VAL A 204 6.41 14.98 8.11
CA VAL A 204 7.81 15.26 7.73
C VAL A 204 8.09 14.82 6.29
N GLY A 205 7.57 13.65 5.86
CA GLY A 205 7.73 13.17 4.49
C GLY A 205 7.12 14.11 3.45
N ILE A 206 5.96 14.71 3.73
CA ILE A 206 5.34 15.72 2.87
C ILE A 206 6.24 16.96 2.77
N ILE A 207 6.74 17.46 3.89
CA ILE A 207 7.62 18.63 3.92
C ILE A 207 8.86 18.38 3.03
N ILE A 208 9.57 17.27 3.23
CA ILE A 208 10.76 16.91 2.45
C ILE A 208 10.43 16.83 0.95
N SER A 209 9.27 16.25 0.62
CA SER A 209 8.82 16.11 -0.77
C SER A 209 8.58 17.47 -1.43
N VAL A 210 7.89 18.39 -0.74
CA VAL A 210 7.64 19.76 -1.22
C VAL A 210 8.96 20.51 -1.43
N PHE A 211 9.88 20.46 -0.46
CA PHE A 211 11.20 21.08 -0.60
C PHE A 211 11.99 20.49 -1.78
N SER A 212 11.92 19.17 -1.99
CA SER A 212 12.59 18.52 -3.12
C SER A 212 12.05 19.02 -4.46
N ILE A 213 10.73 19.21 -4.58
CA ILE A 213 10.10 19.77 -5.78
C ILE A 213 10.55 21.22 -6.01
N ILE A 214 10.61 22.04 -4.97
CA ILE A 214 11.06 23.44 -5.06
C ILE A 214 12.53 23.49 -5.51
N ILE A 215 13.40 22.68 -4.93
CA ILE A 215 14.82 22.59 -5.33
C ILE A 215 14.94 22.17 -6.80
N LEU A 216 14.18 21.16 -7.22
CA LEU A 216 14.17 20.71 -8.61
C LEU A 216 13.69 21.81 -9.57
N ALA A 217 12.62 22.51 -9.22
CA ALA A 217 12.05 23.59 -10.05
C ALA A 217 13.00 24.78 -10.17
N THR A 218 13.65 25.19 -9.07
CA THR A 218 14.64 26.29 -9.08
C THR A 218 15.90 25.92 -9.86
N TYR A 219 16.37 24.67 -9.73
CA TYR A 219 17.45 24.16 -10.58
C TYR A 219 17.05 24.20 -12.04
N TRP A 220 15.86 23.68 -12.39
CA TRP A 220 15.38 23.69 -13.77
C TRP A 220 15.30 25.11 -14.35
N TYR A 221 14.73 26.07 -13.62
CA TYR A 221 14.60 27.45 -14.06
C TYR A 221 15.96 28.13 -14.36
N LYS A 222 17.01 27.78 -13.62
CA LYS A 222 18.34 28.39 -13.80
C LYS A 222 19.07 27.85 -15.05
N PHE A 223 18.77 26.63 -15.48
CA PHE A 223 19.51 25.92 -16.52
C PHE A 223 18.70 25.64 -17.79
N ALA A 224 17.41 25.99 -17.81
CA ALA A 224 16.58 26.07 -19.00
C ALA A 224 16.72 27.44 -19.67
#